data_AF-C3ZXW3-F1
#
_entry.id   AF-C3ZXW3-F1
#
_cell.length_a   1.000
_cell.length_b   1.000
_cell.length_c   1.000
_cell.angle_alpha   90.00
_cell.angle_beta   90.00
_cell.angle_gamma   90.00
#
_symmetry.space_group_name_H-M   'P 1'
#
loop_
_entity.id
_entity.type
_entity.pdbx_description
1 polymer ?
#
loop_
_entity_poly.entity_id
_entity_poly.type
_entity_poly.pdbx_seq_one_letter_code
_entity_poly.pdbx_strand_id
1 'polypeptide(L)'
;LNLDDGRCHTVCYTWLSQDGRWSFYVDGQHFGAGSGLATGHVIRTGPTWIIGQVQDSGGLFDAYTGDMSCLNVWDRVLSPREADLTLRKCGQGGNVLDWSREAWTIHGSVS
;
A
#
# COMPACT_ATOMS: atom_id res chain seq x y z
N LEU A 1 13.57 11.68 -2.94
CA LEU A 1 13.24 10.79 -1.80
C LEU A 1 14.07 9.55 -1.96
N ASN A 2 14.89 9.20 -0.97
CA ASN A 2 15.56 7.89 -0.93
C ASN A 2 14.91 7.10 0.20
N LEU A 3 14.35 5.92 -0.12
CA LEU A 3 13.77 4.99 0.86
C LEU A 3 14.67 3.76 1.07
N ASP A 4 15.79 3.68 0.34
CA ASP A 4 16.81 2.63 0.46
C ASP A 4 18.03 3.21 1.20
N ASP A 5 17.80 3.63 2.44
CA ASP A 5 18.82 4.20 3.33
C ASP A 5 19.14 3.30 4.55
N GLY A 6 18.61 2.07 4.53
CA GLY A 6 18.75 1.09 5.62
C GLY A 6 17.82 1.33 6.81
N ARG A 7 16.88 2.27 6.74
CA ARG A 7 15.88 2.52 7.79
C ARG A 7 14.51 1.99 7.41
N CYS A 8 13.71 1.68 8.44
CA CYS A 8 12.29 1.39 8.25
C CYS A 8 11.53 2.68 7.95
N HIS A 9 10.77 2.69 6.86
CA HIS A 9 9.90 3.79 6.49
C HIS A 9 8.44 3.36 6.53
N THR A 10 7.57 4.30 6.89
CA THR A 10 6.12 4.11 6.84
C THR A 10 5.57 4.86 5.65
N VAL A 11 4.74 4.20 4.85
CA VAL A 11 4.23 4.75 3.58
C VAL A 11 2.72 4.62 3.53
N CYS A 12 2.04 5.69 3.12
CA CYS A 12 0.61 5.69 2.88
C CYS A 12 0.33 6.35 1.53
N TYR A 13 -0.50 5.71 0.71
CA TYR A 13 -0.93 6.21 -0.58
C TYR A 13 -2.45 6.20 -0.63
N THR A 14 -3.05 7.28 -1.13
CA THR A 14 -4.50 7.37 -1.33
C THR A 14 -4.80 7.72 -2.77
N TRP A 15 -5.91 7.20 -3.30
CA TRP A 15 -6.39 7.54 -4.63
C TRP A 15 -7.92 7.55 -4.66
N LEU A 16 -8.50 8.53 -5.37
CA LEU A 16 -9.93 8.67 -5.59
C LEU A 16 -10.24 8.61 -7.09
N SER A 17 -11.00 7.59 -7.49
CA SER A 17 -11.37 7.37 -8.89
C SER A 17 -12.08 8.58 -9.53
N GLN A 18 -12.96 9.26 -8.79
CA GLN A 18 -13.85 10.29 -9.35
C GLN A 18 -13.11 11.38 -10.14
N ASP A 19 -11.99 11.86 -9.63
CA ASP A 19 -11.19 12.94 -10.23
C ASP A 19 -9.70 12.56 -10.36
N GLY A 20 -9.36 11.31 -10.07
CA GLY A 20 -7.99 10.80 -10.08
C GLY A 20 -7.10 11.45 -9.03
N ARG A 21 -7.68 12.00 -7.96
CA ARG A 21 -6.92 12.67 -6.90
C ARG A 21 -6.13 11.66 -6.08
N TRP A 22 -4.87 11.97 -5.83
CA TRP A 22 -4.01 11.12 -5.03
C TRP A 22 -3.14 11.94 -4.08
N SER A 23 -2.72 11.29 -3.00
CA SER A 23 -1.77 11.80 -2.01
C SER A 23 -0.82 10.69 -1.60
N PHE A 24 0.42 11.07 -1.32
CA PHE A 24 1.49 10.17 -0.91
C PHE A 24 2.16 10.72 0.35
N TYR A 25 2.27 9.86 1.36
CA TYR A 25 2.82 10.19 2.66
C TYR A 25 3.96 9.24 2.99
N VAL A 26 5.03 9.78 3.56
CA VAL A 26 6.20 9.04 4.02
C VAL A 26 6.54 9.53 5.41
N ASP A 27 6.69 8.61 6.37
CA ASP A 27 7.06 8.90 7.76
C ASP A 27 6.15 9.95 8.42
N GLY A 28 4.85 9.87 8.13
CA GLY A 28 3.84 10.83 8.61
C GLY A 28 3.80 12.16 7.84
N GLN A 29 4.75 12.42 6.94
CA GLN A 29 4.83 13.66 6.18
C GLN A 29 4.16 13.53 4.81
N HIS A 30 3.35 14.53 4.44
CA HIS A 30 2.79 14.64 3.10
C HIS A 30 3.89 14.97 2.08
N PHE A 31 4.23 14.00 1.24
CA PHE A 31 5.34 14.09 0.30
C PHE A 31 4.89 14.60 -1.07
N GLY A 32 3.68 14.28 -1.50
CA GLY A 32 3.16 14.74 -2.78
C GLY A 32 1.68 14.46 -2.97
N ALA A 33 1.06 15.21 -3.88
CA ALA A 33 -0.32 15.02 -4.29
C ALA A 33 -0.51 15.42 -5.75
N GLY A 34 -1.61 14.99 -6.34
CA GLY A 34 -2.01 15.36 -7.69
C GLY A 34 -3.45 14.96 -8.00
N SER A 35 -3.84 15.14 -9.25
CA SER A 35 -5.15 14.76 -9.79
C SER A 35 -5.00 14.22 -11.22
N GLY A 36 -6.08 13.66 -11.78
CA GLY A 36 -6.07 13.12 -13.15
C GLY A 36 -5.46 11.72 -13.30
N LEU A 37 -4.99 11.11 -12.21
CA LEU A 37 -4.45 9.75 -12.27
C LEU A 37 -5.61 8.75 -12.41
N ALA A 38 -5.70 8.07 -13.56
CA ALA A 38 -6.71 7.03 -13.81
C ALA A 38 -8.16 7.47 -13.50
N THR A 39 -8.53 8.71 -13.83
CA THR A 39 -9.87 9.25 -13.58
C THR A 39 -10.98 8.36 -14.13
N GLY A 40 -11.99 8.07 -13.32
CA GLY A 40 -13.13 7.21 -13.65
C GLY A 40 -12.81 5.71 -13.70
N HIS A 41 -11.57 5.31 -13.40
CA HIS A 41 -11.18 3.91 -13.43
C HIS A 41 -11.83 3.13 -12.28
N VAL A 42 -12.23 1.90 -12.54
CA VAL A 42 -12.74 0.97 -11.52
C VAL A 42 -11.70 -0.12 -11.33
N ILE A 43 -11.16 -0.21 -10.12
CA ILE A 43 -10.27 -1.31 -9.74
C ILE A 43 -11.09 -2.59 -9.83
N ARG A 44 -10.68 -3.51 -10.71
CA ARG A 44 -11.29 -4.83 -10.80
C ARG A 44 -10.89 -5.61 -9.56
N THR A 45 -11.87 -6.08 -8.80
CA THR A 45 -11.65 -7.02 -7.70
C THR A 45 -11.14 -8.34 -8.29
N GLY A 46 -9.86 -8.65 -8.06
CA GLY A 46 -9.27 -9.96 -8.28
C GLY A 46 -9.27 -10.77 -6.97
N PRO A 47 -9.09 -12.10 -7.03
CA PRO A 47 -9.13 -12.95 -5.83
C PRO A 47 -7.85 -12.90 -4.99
N THR A 48 -6.74 -12.37 -5.52
CA THR A 48 -5.42 -12.58 -4.93
C THR A 48 -4.63 -11.28 -4.85
N TRP A 49 -4.05 -11.02 -3.67
CA TRP A 49 -3.01 -10.04 -3.47
C TRP A 49 -1.65 -10.76 -3.45
N ILE A 50 -0.69 -10.26 -4.23
CA ILE A 50 0.70 -10.76 -4.23
C ILE A 50 1.60 -9.67 -3.68
N ILE A 51 2.50 -10.04 -2.78
CA ILE A 51 3.39 -9.11 -2.09
C ILE A 51 4.81 -9.65 -2.22
N GLY A 52 5.77 -8.72 -2.37
CA GLY A 52 7.19 -9.04 -2.44
C GLY A 52 7.70 -9.37 -3.84
N GLN A 53 6.83 -9.41 -4.85
CA GLN A 53 7.21 -9.54 -6.26
C GLN A 53 6.33 -8.67 -7.15
N VAL A 54 6.86 -8.26 -8.30
CA VAL A 54 6.09 -7.62 -9.37
C VAL A 54 5.32 -8.68 -10.13
N GLN A 55 3.99 -8.52 -10.21
CA GLN A 55 3.14 -9.38 -11.02
C GLN A 55 2.78 -8.70 -12.35
N ASP A 56 3.02 -9.38 -13.46
CA ASP A 56 2.55 -9.00 -14.79
C ASP A 56 1.96 -10.23 -15.52
N SER A 57 1.34 -10.01 -16.67
CA SER A 57 0.84 -11.01 -17.62
C SER A 57 1.85 -12.12 -17.94
N GLY A 58 3.15 -11.84 -17.88
CA GLY A 58 4.22 -12.81 -18.10
C GLY A 58 4.62 -13.66 -16.88
N GLY A 59 4.08 -13.39 -15.69
CA GLY A 59 4.42 -14.07 -14.44
C GLY A 59 4.91 -13.12 -13.33
N LEU A 60 5.71 -13.67 -12.41
CA LEU A 60 6.29 -12.92 -11.29
C LEU A 60 7.75 -12.55 -11.60
N PHE A 61 8.07 -11.28 -11.43
CA PHE A 61 9.37 -10.67 -11.69
C PHE A 61 9.80 -9.81 -10.49
N ASP A 62 11.07 -9.41 -10.43
CA ASP A 62 11.65 -8.48 -9.46
C ASP A 62 11.18 -8.65 -8.00
N ALA A 63 12.01 -9.32 -7.20
CA ALA A 63 11.72 -9.57 -5.79
C ALA A 63 12.13 -8.40 -4.91
N TYR A 64 11.23 -7.99 -4.01
CA TYR A 64 11.57 -7.11 -2.90
C TYR A 64 12.50 -7.84 -1.92
N THR A 65 13.54 -7.16 -1.47
CA THR A 65 14.46 -7.64 -0.44
C THR A 65 14.44 -6.68 0.73
N GLY A 66 13.95 -7.15 1.88
CA GLY A 66 13.81 -6.36 3.10
C GLY A 66 12.64 -6.84 3.95
N ASP A 67 12.33 -6.08 4.99
CA ASP A 67 11.27 -6.40 5.93
C ASP A 67 10.00 -5.59 5.61
N MET A 68 8.85 -6.26 5.60
CA MET A 68 7.55 -5.60 5.45
C MET A 68 6.65 -5.95 6.63
N SER A 69 5.92 -4.95 7.11
CA SER A 69 4.91 -5.15 8.13
C SER A 69 3.76 -4.17 7.93
N CYS A 70 2.62 -4.48 8.56
CA CYS A 70 1.53 -3.53 8.72
C CYS A 70 0.89 -3.01 7.42
N LEU A 71 0.92 -3.82 6.36
CA LEU A 71 0.22 -3.51 5.11
C LEU A 71 -1.29 -3.63 5.33
N ASN A 72 -2.00 -2.53 5.10
CA ASN A 72 -3.45 -2.48 5.22
C ASN A 72 -4.04 -1.74 4.01
N VAL A 73 -5.24 -2.14 3.58
CA VAL A 73 -5.92 -1.55 2.43
C VAL A 73 -7.36 -1.21 2.77
N TRP A 74 -7.82 -0.06 2.28
CA TRP A 74 -9.19 0.43 2.40
C TRP A 74 -9.80 0.69 1.03
N ASP A 75 -11.11 0.53 0.92
CA ASP A 75 -11.90 0.87 -0.29
C ASP A 75 -12.31 2.34 -0.36
N ARG A 76 -11.80 3.15 0.56
CA ARG A 76 -12.06 4.59 0.68
C ARG A 76 -10.77 5.36 0.88
N VAL A 77 -10.81 6.66 0.55
CA VAL A 77 -9.74 7.58 0.93
C VAL A 77 -9.76 7.81 2.43
N LEU A 78 -8.59 7.63 3.06
CA LEU A 78 -8.37 8.01 4.46
C LEU A 78 -8.24 9.53 4.57
N SER A 79 -8.82 10.11 5.61
CA SER A 79 -8.55 11.51 5.95
C SER A 79 -7.07 11.71 6.35
N PRO A 80 -6.50 12.92 6.25
CA PRO A 80 -5.11 13.16 6.66
C PRO A 80 -4.79 12.70 8.09
N ARG A 81 -5.77 12.79 9.00
CA ARG A 81 -5.64 12.32 10.38
C ARG A 81 -5.60 10.80 10.46
N GLU A 82 -6.44 10.09 9.69
CA GLU A 82 -6.42 8.63 9.64
C GLU A 82 -5.13 8.11 8.99
N ALA A 83 -4.65 8.78 7.94
CA ALA A 83 -3.37 8.46 7.32
C ALA A 83 -2.19 8.62 8.31
N ASP A 84 -2.13 9.74 9.06
CA ASP A 84 -1.11 9.93 10.11
C ASP A 84 -1.19 8.87 11.21
N LEU A 85 -2.40 8.51 11.66
CA LEU A 85 -2.56 7.45 12.66
C LEU A 85 -2.09 6.09 12.14
N THR A 86 -2.41 5.77 10.88
CA THR A 86 -1.98 4.53 10.21
C THR A 86 -0.45 4.47 10.09
N LEU A 87 0.19 5.59 9.78
CA LEU A 87 1.66 5.69 9.69
C LEU A 87 2.35 5.52 11.06
N ARG A 88 1.69 5.92 12.16
CA ARG A 88 2.28 5.82 13.51
C ARG A 88 1.96 4.52 14.24
N LYS A 89 0.90 3.82 13.86
CA LYS A 89 0.43 2.62 14.56
C LYS A 89 0.15 1.50 13.57
N CYS A 90 0.99 0.47 13.65
CA CYS A 90 0.68 -0.85 13.17
C CYS A 90 -0.59 -1.39 13.84
N GLY A 91 -1.59 -1.81 13.06
CA GLY A 91 -2.78 -2.50 13.56
C GLY A 91 -4.09 -1.71 13.54
N GLN A 92 -4.16 -0.54 12.90
CA GLN A 92 -5.46 -0.06 12.42
C GLN A 92 -5.84 -0.88 11.17
N GLY A 93 -6.82 -1.76 11.31
CA GLY A 93 -7.23 -2.68 10.27
C GLY A 93 -7.78 -1.98 9.02
N GLY A 94 -7.42 -2.51 7.86
CA GLY A 94 -8.07 -2.25 6.58
C GLY A 94 -9.37 -3.04 6.43
N ASN A 95 -10.37 -2.47 5.75
CA ASN A 95 -11.60 -3.22 5.44
C ASN A 95 -11.48 -4.05 4.15
N VAL A 96 -10.40 -3.87 3.38
CA VAL A 96 -10.09 -4.69 2.19
C VAL A 96 -8.97 -5.68 2.50
N LEU A 97 -7.94 -5.26 3.22
CA LEU A 97 -6.84 -6.11 3.67
C LEU A 97 -6.39 -5.64 5.06
N ASP A 98 -6.38 -6.55 6.03
CA ASP A 98 -5.86 -6.32 7.38
C ASP A 98 -4.73 -7.29 7.68
N TRP A 99 -3.47 -6.81 7.67
CA TRP A 99 -2.27 -7.66 7.87
C TRP A 99 -2.37 -8.61 9.05
N SER A 100 -3.00 -8.15 10.14
CA SER A 100 -3.09 -8.89 11.40
C SER A 100 -4.14 -10.01 11.40
N ARG A 101 -5.02 -10.02 10.40
CA ARG A 101 -6.16 -10.93 10.29
C ARG A 101 -6.13 -11.81 9.05
N GLU A 102 -5.30 -11.47 8.06
CA GLU A 102 -5.14 -12.30 6.86
C GLU A 102 -4.39 -13.60 7.12
N ALA A 103 -4.84 -14.67 6.47
CA ALA A 103 -4.12 -15.94 6.39
C ALA A 103 -3.18 -15.92 5.17
N TRP A 104 -1.91 -15.62 5.40
CA TRP A 104 -0.90 -15.54 4.35
C TRP A 104 -0.51 -16.93 3.83
N THR A 105 -0.51 -17.09 2.50
CA THR A 105 0.17 -18.23 1.87
C THR A 105 1.59 -17.81 1.54
N ILE A 106 2.56 -18.45 2.18
CA ILE A 106 3.97 -18.12 2.05
C ILE A 106 4.59 -18.94 0.92
N HIS A 107 5.28 -18.25 0.00
CA HIS A 107 5.99 -18.86 -1.12
C HIS A 107 7.46 -18.44 -1.11
N GLY A 108 8.37 -19.40 -1.31
CA GLY A 108 9.80 -19.13 -1.39
C GLY A 108 10.42 -18.77 -0.04
N SER A 109 11.40 -17.87 -0.06
CA SER A 109 12.21 -17.49 1.09
C SER A 109 11.64 -16.28 1.81
N VAL A 110 10.65 -16.51 2.67
CA VAL A 110 10.04 -15.51 3.56
C VAL A 110 10.08 -16.07 4.98
N SER A 111 10.45 -15.25 5.97
CA SER A 111 10.64 -15.64 7.37
C SER A 111 9.96 -14.69 8.34
#